data_AF-A0A2E2MRI8-F1
#
_entry.id   AF-A0A2E2MRI8-F1
#
_cell.length_a   1.000
_cell.length_b   1.000
_cell.length_c   1.000
_cell.angle_alpha   90.00
_cell.angle_beta   90.00
_cell.angle_gamma   90.00
#
_symmetry.space_group_name_H-M   'P 1'
#
loop_
_entity.id
_entity.type
_entity.pdbx_description
1 polymer ?
#
loop_
_entity_poly.entity_id
_entity_poly.type
_entity_poly.pdbx_seq_one_letter_code
_entity_poly.pdbx_strand_id
1 'polypeptide(L)'
;MRNPTPTYKLVHHQLAASDLGGPLFQPVLQVWNELKKDAFAPSWAVADILKYPAAAVPYFTVVEVIENPQKFKYRFWGTGLADVKGFDYTGRSPLDHLPEEHGRAIDREYRMVVAERRAIAFVHDLRPRTDQPSRFQECLRLPMSNDGETVTHVISYSDWQTENEKWKRFFETQ
;
A
#
# COMPACT_ATOMS: atom_id res chain seq x y z
N MET A 1 25.69 -12.92 -21.75
CA MET A 1 25.99 -12.79 -20.30
C MET A 1 24.67 -12.67 -19.59
N ARG A 2 24.33 -13.57 -18.65
CA ARG A 2 23.13 -13.40 -17.81
C ARG A 2 23.45 -12.32 -16.78
N ASN A 3 22.64 -11.26 -16.72
CA ASN A 3 22.73 -10.32 -15.61
C ASN A 3 22.52 -11.07 -14.29
N PRO A 4 23.30 -10.79 -13.23
CA PRO A 4 23.07 -11.41 -11.94
C PRO A 4 21.68 -11.04 -11.44
N THR A 5 20.92 -12.06 -11.02
CA THR A 5 19.63 -11.86 -10.34
C THR A 5 19.85 -10.91 -9.16
N PRO A 6 19.14 -9.78 -9.06
CA PRO A 6 19.35 -8.86 -7.96
C PRO A 6 18.99 -9.54 -6.63
N THR A 7 19.93 -9.56 -5.69
CA THR A 7 19.69 -10.07 -4.34
C THR A 7 19.03 -8.97 -3.53
N TYR A 8 17.70 -8.93 -3.55
CA TYR A 8 16.95 -7.98 -2.74
C TYR A 8 17.03 -8.36 -1.26
N LYS A 9 17.24 -7.36 -0.40
CA LYS A 9 16.82 -7.47 1.01
C LYS A 9 15.55 -6.65 1.15
N LEU A 10 14.46 -7.35 1.47
CA LEU A 10 13.17 -6.74 1.70
C LEU A 10 12.84 -6.90 3.19
N VAL A 11 12.70 -5.78 3.89
CA VAL A 11 12.29 -5.80 5.30
C VAL A 11 11.02 -4.98 5.47
N HIS A 12 10.04 -5.58 6.12
CA HIS A 12 8.75 -4.96 6.42
C HIS A 12 8.65 -4.73 7.92
N HIS A 13 8.49 -3.48 8.32
CA HIS A 13 8.29 -3.10 9.71
C HIS A 13 6.93 -2.45 9.88
N GLN A 14 6.17 -2.91 10.87
CA GLN A 14 5.00 -2.18 11.34
C GLN A 14 5.45 -1.01 12.22
N LEU A 15 4.82 0.16 12.07
CA LEU A 15 5.08 1.35 12.87
C LEU A 15 3.79 1.90 13.49
N ALA A 16 3.93 2.87 14.41
CA ALA A 16 2.81 3.74 14.74
C ALA A 16 2.56 4.71 13.59
N ALA A 17 1.30 5.10 13.36
CA ALA A 17 0.97 6.04 12.28
C ALA A 17 1.62 7.43 12.51
N SER A 18 1.92 7.79 13.76
CA SER A 18 2.65 9.01 14.12
C SER A 18 4.11 9.03 13.68
N ASP A 19 4.68 7.86 13.38
CA ASP A 19 6.10 7.73 13.01
C ASP A 19 6.31 7.84 11.49
N LEU A 20 5.23 7.98 10.72
CA LEU A 20 5.29 8.18 9.27
C LEU A 20 5.75 9.61 8.96
N GLY A 21 6.78 9.75 8.13
CA GLY A 21 7.40 11.04 7.83
C GLY A 21 6.74 11.83 6.70
N GLY A 22 6.02 11.16 5.78
CA GLY A 22 5.39 11.80 4.62
C GLY A 22 4.29 12.81 4.97
N PRO A 23 4.22 13.97 4.29
CA PRO A 23 3.31 15.07 4.67
C PRO A 23 1.82 14.77 4.47
N LEU A 24 1.49 13.74 3.67
CA LEU A 24 0.12 13.37 3.35
C LEU A 24 -0.45 12.25 4.23
N PHE A 25 0.36 11.57 5.07
CA PHE A 25 -0.15 10.51 5.93
C PHE A 25 -1.17 11.02 6.95
N GLN A 26 -0.87 12.12 7.63
CA GLN A 26 -1.77 12.69 8.63
C GLN A 26 -3.09 13.18 8.01
N PRO A 27 -3.10 13.97 6.90
CA PRO A 27 -4.34 14.32 6.20
C PRO A 27 -5.15 13.11 5.72
N VAL A 28 -4.49 12.07 5.19
CA VAL A 28 -5.17 10.85 4.73
C VAL A 28 -5.82 10.11 5.89
N LEU A 29 -5.10 9.95 7.00
CA LEU A 29 -5.62 9.31 8.21
C LEU A 29 -6.79 10.11 8.82
N GLN A 30 -6.70 11.43 8.80
CA GLN A 30 -7.76 12.31 9.30
C GLN A 30 -9.08 12.10 8.55
N VAL A 31 -9.04 12.11 7.21
CA VAL A 31 -10.24 11.87 6.38
C VAL A 31 -10.86 10.51 6.70
N TRP A 32 -10.04 9.47 6.86
CA TRP A 32 -10.53 8.13 7.23
C TRP A 32 -11.20 8.12 8.61
N ASN A 33 -10.63 8.80 9.61
CA ASN A 33 -11.23 8.93 10.93
C ASN A 33 -12.56 9.71 10.89
N GLU A 34 -12.65 10.76 10.11
CA GLU A 34 -13.88 11.54 9.93
C GLU A 34 -14.99 10.72 9.26
N LEU A 35 -14.63 9.90 8.27
CA LEU A 35 -15.57 9.01 7.58
C LEU A 35 -16.10 7.90 8.50
N LYS A 36 -15.21 7.28 9.30
CA LYS A 36 -15.60 6.14 10.15
C LYS A 36 -16.44 6.57 11.36
N LYS A 37 -16.25 7.80 11.87
CA LYS A 37 -16.83 8.26 13.14
C LYS A 37 -16.53 7.26 14.28
N ASP A 38 -17.57 6.73 14.91
CA ASP A 38 -17.47 5.74 16.00
C ASP A 38 -17.37 4.28 15.51
N ALA A 39 -17.57 4.04 14.21
CA ALA A 39 -17.37 2.70 13.64
C ALA A 39 -15.88 2.33 13.63
N PHE A 40 -15.59 1.03 13.51
CA PHE A 40 -14.21 0.55 13.40
C PHE A 40 -13.57 0.92 12.06
N ALA A 41 -14.40 1.02 11.01
CA ALA A 41 -14.01 1.38 9.65
C ALA A 41 -15.19 2.07 8.93
N PRO A 42 -14.93 2.97 7.96
CA PRO A 42 -15.98 3.53 7.12
C PRO A 42 -16.43 2.53 6.05
N SER A 43 -17.63 2.72 5.51
CA SER A 43 -18.07 1.99 4.32
C SER A 43 -17.30 2.42 3.08
N TRP A 44 -17.07 1.48 2.18
CA TRP A 44 -16.41 1.75 0.91
C TRP A 44 -17.39 2.37 -0.08
N ALA A 45 -17.07 3.59 -0.55
CA ALA A 45 -17.75 4.23 -1.67
C ALA A 45 -16.76 5.01 -2.52
N VAL A 46 -16.83 4.83 -3.85
CA VAL A 46 -15.95 5.53 -4.81
C VAL A 46 -16.06 7.06 -4.66
N ALA A 47 -17.25 7.57 -4.34
CA ALA A 47 -17.47 9.01 -4.14
C ALA A 47 -16.66 9.59 -2.97
N ASP A 48 -16.33 8.77 -1.95
CA ASP A 48 -15.55 9.22 -0.80
C ASP A 48 -14.07 9.42 -1.12
N ILE A 49 -13.57 8.88 -2.23
CA ILE A 49 -12.19 9.14 -2.70
C ILE A 49 -11.96 10.66 -2.86
N LEU A 50 -12.98 11.40 -3.30
CA LEU A 50 -12.90 12.84 -3.53
C LEU A 50 -12.73 13.66 -2.24
N LYS A 51 -12.92 13.05 -1.06
CA LYS A 51 -12.69 13.70 0.24
C LYS A 51 -11.23 13.65 0.67
N TYR A 52 -10.44 12.74 0.10
CA TYR A 52 -9.01 12.66 0.39
C TYR A 52 -8.24 13.78 -0.33
N PRO A 53 -7.03 14.14 0.16
CA PRO A 53 -6.17 15.07 -0.55
C PRO A 53 -5.93 14.61 -1.99
N ALA A 54 -6.22 15.47 -2.96
CA ALA A 54 -6.09 15.13 -4.38
C ALA A 54 -4.68 14.64 -4.75
N ALA A 55 -3.65 15.17 -4.08
CA ALA A 55 -2.25 14.75 -4.27
C ALA A 55 -1.95 13.33 -3.77
N ALA A 56 -2.78 12.76 -2.90
CA ALA A 56 -2.61 11.40 -2.38
C ALA A 56 -3.24 10.34 -3.31
N VAL A 57 -4.32 10.68 -4.02
CA VAL A 57 -5.09 9.76 -4.86
C VAL A 57 -4.26 9.03 -5.92
N PRO A 58 -3.31 9.67 -6.64
CA PRO A 58 -2.42 8.97 -7.57
C PRO A 58 -1.56 7.88 -6.91
N TYR A 59 -1.42 7.90 -5.59
CA TYR A 59 -0.64 6.93 -4.83
C TYR A 59 -1.50 6.01 -3.95
N PHE A 60 -2.81 5.96 -4.23
CA PHE A 60 -3.72 5.04 -3.57
C PHE A 60 -3.78 3.68 -4.28
N THR A 61 -3.98 2.63 -3.48
CA THR A 61 -4.56 1.37 -3.96
C THR A 61 -5.86 1.12 -3.24
N VAL A 62 -6.84 0.53 -3.93
CA VAL A 62 -8.01 -0.06 -3.28
C VAL A 62 -7.95 -1.56 -3.49
N VAL A 63 -7.94 -2.30 -2.39
CA VAL A 63 -7.95 -3.76 -2.39
C VAL A 63 -9.29 -4.23 -1.86
N GLU A 64 -9.96 -5.10 -2.61
CA GLU A 64 -11.11 -5.86 -2.12
C GLU A 64 -10.64 -7.13 -1.43
N VAL A 65 -11.30 -7.46 -0.32
CA VAL A 65 -11.14 -8.71 0.42
C VAL A 65 -12.21 -9.69 -0.05
N ILE A 66 -11.76 -10.82 -0.59
CA ILE A 66 -12.65 -11.91 -1.04
C ILE A 66 -12.57 -13.02 -0.01
N GLU A 67 -13.70 -13.37 0.59
CA GLU A 67 -13.76 -14.40 1.63
C GLU A 67 -13.74 -15.84 1.07
N ASN A 68 -13.32 -16.79 1.91
CA ASN A 68 -13.45 -18.25 1.71
C ASN A 68 -12.93 -18.82 0.37
N PRO A 69 -11.59 -18.98 0.20
CA PRO A 69 -10.52 -18.60 1.12
C PRO A 69 -10.17 -17.11 0.98
N GLN A 70 -9.67 -16.50 2.06
CA GLN A 70 -9.28 -15.10 2.08
C GLN A 70 -8.22 -14.79 1.00
N LYS A 71 -8.64 -14.00 0.01
CA LYS A 71 -7.86 -13.53 -1.14
C LYS A 71 -8.02 -12.01 -1.26
N PHE A 72 -7.12 -11.40 -2.02
CA PHE A 72 -7.11 -9.96 -2.23
C PHE A 72 -7.04 -9.65 -3.72
N LYS A 73 -7.76 -8.60 -4.14
CA LYS A 73 -7.75 -8.13 -5.52
C LYS A 73 -7.69 -6.60 -5.56
N TYR A 74 -6.75 -6.06 -6.32
CA TYR A 74 -6.71 -4.63 -6.59
C TYR A 74 -7.91 -4.22 -7.44
N ARG A 75 -8.74 -3.31 -6.92
CA ARG A 75 -9.87 -2.69 -7.62
C ARG A 75 -9.53 -1.30 -8.15
N PHE A 76 -8.51 -0.67 -7.58
CA PHE A 76 -7.95 0.58 -8.05
C PHE A 76 -6.44 0.59 -7.80
N TRP A 77 -5.71 1.12 -8.77
CA TRP A 77 -4.29 1.38 -8.69
C TRP A 77 -4.04 2.81 -9.18
N GLY A 78 -3.50 3.66 -8.30
CA GLY A 78 -3.26 5.06 -8.61
C GLY A 78 -2.20 5.22 -9.71
N THR A 79 -2.38 6.25 -10.53
CA THR A 79 -1.49 6.54 -11.67
C THR A 79 -0.06 6.84 -11.25
N GLY A 80 0.15 7.50 -10.11
CA GLY A 80 1.47 7.74 -9.55
C GLY A 80 2.19 6.45 -9.13
N LEU A 81 1.45 5.41 -8.71
CA LEU A 81 2.04 4.09 -8.48
C LEU A 81 2.42 3.41 -9.80
N ALA A 82 1.59 3.53 -10.83
CA ALA A 82 1.91 3.00 -12.16
C ALA A 82 3.16 3.68 -12.74
N ASP A 83 3.29 5.00 -12.58
CA ASP A 83 4.48 5.75 -13.01
C ASP A 83 5.75 5.29 -12.28
N VAL A 84 5.65 4.98 -10.98
CA VAL A 84 6.80 4.52 -10.18
C VAL A 84 7.15 3.06 -10.46
N LYS A 85 6.14 2.18 -10.58
CA LYS A 85 6.33 0.74 -10.72
C LYS A 85 6.43 0.28 -12.18
N GLY A 86 6.13 1.15 -13.13
CA GLY A 86 6.06 0.84 -14.56
C GLY A 86 4.89 -0.08 -14.95
N PHE A 87 3.96 -0.36 -14.02
CA PHE A 87 2.91 -1.35 -14.20
C PHE A 87 1.66 -1.03 -13.37
N ASP A 88 0.48 -1.17 -13.97
CA ASP A 88 -0.82 -1.07 -13.30
C ASP A 88 -1.29 -2.46 -12.83
N TYR A 89 -1.38 -2.65 -11.52
CA TYR A 89 -1.80 -3.92 -10.91
C TYR A 89 -3.32 -4.07 -10.75
N THR A 90 -4.14 -3.18 -11.31
CA THR A 90 -5.61 -3.29 -11.28
C THR A 90 -6.05 -4.67 -11.80
N GLY A 91 -6.94 -5.32 -11.05
CA GLY A 91 -7.45 -6.66 -11.33
C GLY A 91 -6.53 -7.80 -10.88
N ARG A 92 -5.33 -7.52 -10.38
CA ARG A 92 -4.36 -8.52 -9.93
C ARG A 92 -4.38 -8.75 -8.42
N SER A 93 -3.68 -9.80 -8.00
CA SER A 93 -3.41 -10.13 -6.62
C SER A 93 -2.15 -9.43 -6.10
N PRO A 94 -2.05 -9.11 -4.80
CA PRO A 94 -0.77 -8.82 -4.15
C PRO A 94 0.31 -9.86 -4.45
N LEU A 95 -0.07 -11.14 -4.54
CA LEU A 95 0.85 -12.24 -4.84
C LEU A 95 1.43 -12.19 -6.27
N ASP A 96 0.86 -11.38 -7.16
CA ASP A 96 1.39 -11.19 -8.53
C ASP A 96 2.54 -10.16 -8.58
N HIS A 97 2.89 -9.55 -7.44
CA HIS A 97 4.04 -8.65 -7.36
C HIS A 97 5.35 -9.41 -7.51
N LEU A 98 6.31 -8.79 -8.20
CA LEU A 98 7.69 -9.26 -8.27
C LEU A 98 8.60 -8.33 -7.46
N PRO A 99 9.61 -8.90 -6.76
CA PRO A 99 9.85 -10.34 -6.57
C PRO A 99 8.75 -11.00 -5.72
N GLU A 100 8.55 -12.31 -5.84
CA GLU A 100 7.45 -13.01 -5.15
C GLU A 100 7.44 -12.83 -3.62
N GLU A 101 8.62 -12.69 -3.01
CA GLU A 101 8.75 -12.41 -1.58
C GLU A 101 8.07 -11.08 -1.21
N HIS A 102 8.17 -10.07 -2.07
CA HIS A 102 7.48 -8.80 -1.91
C HIS A 102 5.96 -8.97 -2.01
N GLY A 103 5.48 -9.74 -2.99
CA GLY A 103 4.06 -10.08 -3.07
C GLY A 103 3.53 -10.79 -1.82
N ARG A 104 4.29 -11.77 -1.29
CA ARG A 104 3.94 -12.47 -0.04
C ARG A 104 3.95 -11.55 1.17
N ALA A 105 4.86 -10.59 1.23
CA ALA A 105 4.89 -9.61 2.31
C ALA A 105 3.68 -8.68 2.24
N ILE A 106 3.34 -8.14 1.07
CA ILE A 106 2.16 -7.30 0.88
C ILE A 106 0.86 -8.08 1.22
N ASP A 107 0.73 -9.34 0.77
CA ASP A 107 -0.41 -10.21 1.12
C ASP A 107 -0.56 -10.36 2.64
N ARG A 108 0.56 -10.60 3.35
CA ARG A 108 0.57 -10.70 4.81
C ARG A 108 0.13 -9.40 5.48
N GLU A 109 0.58 -8.25 4.99
CA GLU A 109 0.18 -6.95 5.54
C GLU A 109 -1.33 -6.70 5.38
N TYR A 110 -1.94 -7.10 4.25
CA TYR A 110 -3.40 -7.04 4.11
C TYR A 110 -4.11 -8.00 5.07
N ARG A 111 -3.58 -9.21 5.30
CA ARG A 111 -4.13 -10.12 6.32
C ARG A 111 -4.08 -9.53 7.71
N MET A 112 -3.00 -8.83 8.06
CA MET A 112 -2.88 -8.13 9.35
C MET A 112 -3.97 -7.06 9.50
N VAL A 113 -4.19 -6.23 8.49
CA VAL A 113 -5.25 -5.20 8.53
C VAL A 113 -6.64 -5.82 8.71
N VAL A 114 -6.93 -6.93 8.01
CA VAL A 114 -8.19 -7.67 8.17
C VAL A 114 -8.33 -8.22 9.59
N ALA A 115 -7.27 -8.82 10.13
CA ALA A 115 -7.29 -9.43 11.46
C ALA A 115 -7.41 -8.38 12.58
N GLU A 116 -6.69 -7.27 12.48
CA GLU A 116 -6.63 -6.25 13.54
C GLU A 116 -7.74 -5.19 13.44
N ARG A 117 -8.43 -5.10 12.28
CA ARG A 117 -9.56 -4.19 12.06
C ARG A 117 -9.27 -2.72 12.43
N ARG A 118 -8.05 -2.27 12.11
CA ARG A 118 -7.59 -0.90 12.37
C ARG A 118 -6.62 -0.42 11.30
N ALA A 119 -6.37 0.88 11.26
CA ALA A 119 -5.29 1.43 10.45
C ALA A 119 -3.93 0.88 10.91
N ILE A 120 -3.09 0.48 9.95
CA ILE A 120 -1.73 -0.01 10.21
C ILE A 120 -0.75 0.67 9.26
N ALA A 121 0.33 1.19 9.85
CA ALA A 121 1.45 1.79 9.13
C ALA A 121 2.56 0.75 8.94
N PHE A 122 3.19 0.77 7.77
CA PHE A 122 4.30 -0.09 7.39
C PHE A 122 5.41 0.72 6.74
N VAL A 123 6.65 0.28 6.94
CA VAL A 123 7.80 0.74 6.17
C VAL A 123 8.46 -0.44 5.50
N HIS A 124 8.71 -0.29 4.21
CA HIS A 124 9.38 -1.29 3.38
C HIS A 124 10.80 -0.78 3.10
N ASP A 125 11.80 -1.48 3.61
CA ASP A 125 13.21 -1.29 3.24
C ASP A 125 13.49 -2.15 2.01
N LEU A 126 13.60 -1.50 0.86
CA LEU A 126 13.92 -2.11 -0.43
C LEU A 126 15.40 -1.85 -0.74
N ARG A 127 16.21 -2.91 -0.73
CA ARG A 127 17.62 -2.85 -1.13
C ARG A 127 17.83 -3.58 -2.46
N PRO A 128 18.15 -2.86 -3.56
CA PRO A 128 18.48 -3.44 -4.86
C PRO A 128 19.63 -4.45 -4.80
N ARG A 129 20.66 -4.11 -4.02
CA ARG A 129 21.87 -4.90 -3.77
C ARG A 129 22.45 -4.51 -2.41
N THR A 130 23.27 -5.38 -1.82
CA THR A 130 23.87 -5.15 -0.49
C THR A 130 24.83 -3.95 -0.44
N ASP A 131 25.42 -3.56 -1.58
CA ASP A 131 26.31 -2.41 -1.75
C ASP A 131 25.56 -1.10 -2.04
N GLN A 132 24.24 -1.14 -2.24
CA GLN A 132 23.42 0.03 -2.53
C GLN A 132 22.66 0.55 -1.30
N PRO A 133 22.38 1.87 -1.23
CA PRO A 133 21.59 2.42 -0.15
C PRO A 133 20.17 1.84 -0.13
N SER A 134 19.67 1.63 1.08
CA SER A 134 18.25 1.35 1.34
C SER A 134 17.36 2.42 0.74
N ARG A 135 16.21 1.97 0.25
CA ARG A 135 15.12 2.85 -0.15
C ARG A 135 13.90 2.49 0.67
N PHE A 136 13.37 3.46 1.37
CA PHE A 136 12.25 3.28 2.27
C PHE A 136 10.97 3.74 1.60
N GLN A 137 9.98 2.85 1.54
CA GLN A 137 8.62 3.20 1.18
C GLN A 137 7.77 3.13 2.44
N GLU A 138 7.12 4.23 2.77
CA GLU A 138 6.14 4.28 3.83
C GLU A 138 4.74 3.97 3.26
N CYS A 139 3.94 3.19 3.98
CA CYS A 139 2.60 2.80 3.57
C CYS A 139 1.64 2.83 4.75
N LEU A 140 0.49 3.47 4.56
CA LEU A 140 -0.62 3.47 5.51
C LEU A 140 -1.78 2.69 4.91
N ARG A 141 -2.22 1.63 5.59
CA ARG A 141 -3.36 0.81 5.19
C ARG A 141 -4.56 1.05 6.09
N LEU A 142 -5.69 1.33 5.47
CA LEU A 142 -6.91 1.80 6.09
C LEU A 142 -8.04 0.80 5.78
N PRO A 143 -8.57 0.07 6.77
CA PRO A 143 -9.66 -0.86 6.54
C PRO A 143 -10.96 -0.11 6.23
N MET A 144 -11.81 -0.74 5.43
CA MET A 144 -13.16 -0.30 5.09
C MET A 144 -14.14 -1.47 5.30
N SER A 145 -15.39 -1.16 5.65
CA SER A 145 -16.40 -2.17 6.00
C SER A 145 -17.79 -1.78 5.50
N ASN A 146 -18.37 -2.60 4.63
CA ASN A 146 -19.72 -2.37 4.09
C ASN A 146 -20.82 -2.96 4.98
N ASP A 147 -20.49 -3.87 5.89
CA ASP A 147 -21.41 -4.53 6.82
C ASP A 147 -21.24 -4.06 8.27
N GLY A 148 -20.19 -3.27 8.58
CA GLY A 148 -19.87 -2.85 9.94
C GLY A 148 -19.23 -3.95 10.80
N GLU A 149 -18.99 -5.13 10.25
CA GLU A 149 -18.48 -6.30 10.96
C GLU A 149 -17.14 -6.80 10.40
N THR A 150 -17.01 -6.87 9.08
CA THR A 150 -15.84 -7.42 8.39
C THR A 150 -15.10 -6.35 7.60
N VAL A 151 -13.79 -6.56 7.38
CA VAL A 151 -13.01 -5.72 6.46
C VAL A 151 -13.30 -6.19 5.04
N THR A 152 -14.05 -5.39 4.29
CA THR A 152 -14.44 -5.70 2.91
C THR A 152 -13.48 -5.11 1.89
N HIS A 153 -12.86 -3.97 2.23
CA HIS A 153 -11.86 -3.31 1.41
C HIS A 153 -10.75 -2.72 2.26
N VAL A 154 -9.61 -2.46 1.65
CA VAL A 154 -8.50 -1.72 2.24
C VAL A 154 -8.07 -0.63 1.26
N ILE A 155 -8.07 0.62 1.72
CA ILE A 155 -7.41 1.72 1.01
C ILE A 155 -5.98 1.79 1.53
N SER A 156 -5.00 1.80 0.65
CA SER A 156 -3.61 2.03 1.03
C SER A 156 -3.12 3.34 0.42
N TYR A 157 -2.46 4.17 1.20
CA TYR A 157 -1.64 5.28 0.70
C TYR A 157 -0.17 4.89 0.83
N SER A 158 0.59 5.00 -0.26
CA SER A 158 2.03 4.76 -0.25
C SER A 158 2.77 6.02 -0.61
N ASP A 159 3.65 6.50 0.27
CA ASP A 159 4.49 7.65 -0.06
C ASP A 159 5.68 7.20 -0.91
N TRP A 160 5.65 7.62 -2.18
CA TRP A 160 6.75 7.52 -3.12
C TRP A 160 7.26 8.90 -3.53
N GLN A 161 6.66 9.98 -3.04
CA GLN A 161 6.88 11.35 -3.51
C GLN A 161 8.19 11.93 -3.01
N THR A 162 8.57 11.60 -1.77
CA THR A 162 9.81 12.08 -1.14
C THR A 162 11.08 11.65 -1.91
N GLU A 163 11.00 10.60 -2.75
CA GLU A 163 12.13 10.13 -3.58
C GLU A 163 11.73 9.63 -4.99
N ASN A 164 10.65 10.17 -5.58
CA ASN A 164 10.00 9.63 -6.79
C ASN A 164 10.97 9.30 -7.95
N GLU A 165 11.84 10.24 -8.33
CA GLU A 165 12.81 10.05 -9.41
C GLU A 165 13.87 8.99 -9.12
N LYS A 166 14.22 8.77 -7.84
CA LYS A 166 15.06 7.64 -7.48
C LYS A 166 14.28 6.36 -7.74
N TRP A 167 13.06 6.24 -7.21
CA TRP A 167 12.24 5.03 -7.31
C TRP A 167 11.94 4.59 -8.74
N LYS A 168 11.58 5.52 -9.64
CA LYS A 168 11.42 5.22 -11.07
C LYS A 168 12.64 4.52 -11.65
N ARG A 169 13.84 5.08 -11.44
CA ARG A 169 15.11 4.46 -11.89
C ARG A 169 15.34 3.06 -11.32
N PHE A 170 14.84 2.76 -10.12
CA PHE A 170 15.00 1.42 -9.55
C PHE A 170 14.15 0.37 -10.26
N PHE A 171 12.89 0.70 -10.59
CA PHE A 171 12.01 -0.23 -11.30
C PHE A 171 12.29 -0.28 -12.81
N GLU A 172 12.80 0.79 -13.42
CA GLU A 172 13.20 0.83 -14.84
C GLU A 172 14.46 -0.02 -15.14
N THR A 173 15.34 -0.23 -14.16
CA THR A 173 16.59 -0.99 -14.35
C THR A 173 16.48 -2.50 -14.05
N GLN A 174 15.25 -3.01 -13.90
CA GLN A 174 14.98 -4.44 -13.68
C GLN A 174 14.96 -5.23 -14.99
#